data_AF-A0A7C1PLC0-F1
#
_entry.id   AF-A0A7C1PLC0-F1
#
_cell.length_a   1.000
_cell.length_b   1.000
_cell.length_c   1.000
_cell.angle_alpha   90.00
_cell.angle_beta   90.00
_cell.angle_gamma   90.00
#
_symmetry.space_group_name_H-M   'P 1'
#
loop_
_entity.id
_entity.type
_entity.pdbx_description
1 polymer ?
#
loop_
_entity_poly.entity_id
_entity_poly.type
_entity_poly.pdbx_seq_one_letter_code
_entity_poly.pdbx_strand_id
1 'polypeptide(L)'
;MSPWPQPPSYDEKAASLGALAIAVIAEARRAKHDARIPLSARVKALHVYAGEHAELVKAFADDLKGTLRIDEVFVHTRGEGQRKVPEFPEISISLEV
;
A
#
# COMPACT_ATOMS: atom_id res chain seq x y z
N MET A 1 19.31 35.57 10.01
CA MET A 1 19.38 34.11 9.86
C MET A 1 18.05 33.54 10.32
N SER A 2 17.40 32.70 9.52
CA SER A 2 16.19 32.01 9.96
C SER A 2 16.58 30.92 10.98
N PRO A 3 15.80 30.76 12.06
CA PRO A 3 16.10 29.74 13.07
C PRO A 3 15.99 28.34 12.45
N TRP A 4 16.86 27.44 12.90
CA TRP A 4 16.76 26.03 12.54
C TRP A 4 15.43 25.45 13.07
N PRO A 5 14.73 24.62 12.28
CA PRO A 5 13.46 24.05 12.70
C PRO A 5 13.64 23.19 13.94
N GLN A 6 12.70 23.32 14.87
CA GLN A 6 12.61 22.43 16.03
C GLN A 6 11.99 21.09 15.61
N PRO A 7 12.34 19.98 16.27
CA PRO A 7 11.74 18.68 15.99
C PRO A 7 10.21 18.77 16.12
N PRO A 8 9.44 18.30 15.11
CA PRO A 8 7.99 18.24 15.21
C PRO A 8 7.57 17.17 16.21
N SER A 9 6.33 17.24 16.69
CA SER A 9 5.72 16.19 17.50
C SER A 9 5.59 14.90 16.69
N TYR A 10 5.95 13.77 17.29
CA TYR A 10 5.78 12.44 16.71
C TYR A 10 4.41 11.86 17.08
N ASP A 11 3.68 11.38 16.07
CA ASP A 11 2.44 10.62 16.25
C ASP A 11 2.67 9.16 15.82
N GLU A 12 2.65 8.26 16.81
CA GLU A 12 2.89 6.83 16.62
C GLU A 12 1.82 6.17 15.73
N LYS A 13 0.56 6.61 15.80
CA LYS A 13 -0.51 6.07 14.97
C LYS A 13 -0.31 6.47 13.51
N ALA A 14 0.06 7.73 13.27
CA ALA A 14 0.38 8.21 11.93
C ALA A 14 1.60 7.48 11.36
N ALA A 15 2.62 7.22 12.19
CA ALA A 15 3.79 6.45 11.78
C ALA A 15 3.46 5.00 11.41
N SER A 16 2.59 4.34 12.20
CA SER A 16 2.11 2.98 11.91
C SER A 16 1.33 2.91 10.59
N LEU A 17 0.47 3.91 10.32
CA LEU A 17 -0.23 4.02 9.03
C LEU A 17 0.74 4.16 7.86
N GLY A 18 1.77 5.00 8.01
CA GLY A 18 2.82 5.15 7.01
C GLY A 18 3.60 3.85 6.76
N ALA A 19 3.92 3.11 7.83
CA ALA A 19 4.60 1.83 7.72
C ALA A 19 3.79 0.80 6.91
N LEU A 20 2.49 0.72 7.17
CA LEU A 20 1.59 -0.17 6.41
C LEU A 20 1.52 0.23 4.93
N ALA A 21 1.34 1.53 4.64
CA ALA A 21 1.30 2.02 3.26
C ALA A 21 2.59 1.67 2.49
N ILE A 22 3.75 1.89 3.10
CA ILE A 22 5.05 1.54 2.51
C ILE A 22 5.16 0.05 2.22
N ALA A 23 4.74 -0.81 3.15
CA ALA A 23 4.81 -2.26 2.99
C ALA A 23 3.92 -2.75 1.84
N VAL A 24 2.67 -2.25 1.74
CA VAL A 24 1.75 -2.60 0.64
C VAL A 24 2.31 -2.11 -0.70
N ILE A 25 2.85 -0.89 -0.77
CA ILE A 25 3.49 -0.35 -1.99
C ILE A 25 4.66 -1.23 -2.42
N ALA A 26 5.51 -1.62 -1.46
CA ALA A 26 6.68 -2.44 -1.73
C ALA A 26 6.27 -3.80 -2.29
N GLU A 27 5.27 -4.46 -1.69
CA GLU A 27 4.83 -5.77 -2.15
C GLU A 27 4.12 -5.70 -3.51
N ALA A 28 3.27 -4.70 -3.75
CA ALA A 28 2.64 -4.53 -5.06
C ALA A 28 3.66 -4.22 -6.17
N ARG A 29 4.71 -3.45 -5.85
CA ARG A 29 5.83 -3.19 -6.77
C ARG A 29 6.60 -4.47 -7.09
N ARG A 30 6.86 -5.33 -6.09
CA ARG A 30 7.48 -6.65 -6.28
C ARG A 30 6.59 -7.56 -7.13
N ALA A 31 5.28 -7.56 -6.87
CA ALA A 31 4.32 -8.33 -7.67
C ALA A 31 4.34 -7.91 -9.16
N LYS A 32 4.42 -6.60 -9.48
CA LYS A 32 4.60 -6.13 -10.86
C LYS A 32 5.90 -6.66 -11.48
N HIS A 33 7.00 -6.54 -10.74
CA HIS A 33 8.30 -7.00 -11.19
C HIS A 33 8.29 -8.51 -11.51
N ASP A 34 7.75 -9.31 -10.59
CA ASP A 34 7.70 -10.77 -10.72
C ASP A 34 6.80 -11.21 -11.90
N ALA A 35 5.73 -10.45 -12.16
CA ALA A 35 4.85 -10.62 -13.32
C ALA A 35 5.42 -10.03 -14.62
N ARG A 36 6.66 -9.50 -14.61
CA ARG A 36 7.32 -8.82 -15.74
C ARG A 36 6.55 -7.62 -16.29
N ILE A 37 5.76 -6.96 -15.44
CA ILE A 37 5.05 -5.73 -15.75
C ILE A 37 5.98 -4.55 -15.46
N PRO A 38 6.26 -3.66 -16.44
CA PRO A 38 7.04 -2.46 -16.20
C PRO A 38 6.43 -1.61 -15.07
N LEU A 39 7.28 -1.02 -14.23
CA LEU A 39 6.81 -0.17 -13.12
C LEU A 39 6.00 1.04 -13.63
N SER A 40 6.29 1.51 -14.84
CA SER A 40 5.61 2.62 -15.52
C SER A 40 4.29 2.22 -16.20
N ALA A 41 4.04 0.93 -16.42
CA ALA A 41 2.81 0.45 -17.04
C ALA A 41 1.64 0.61 -16.07
N ARG A 42 0.45 0.96 -16.59
CA ARG A 42 -0.77 0.95 -15.78
C ARG A 42 -1.23 -0.47 -15.50
N VAL A 43 -1.84 -0.66 -14.33
CA VAL A 43 -2.50 -1.90 -13.91
C VAL A 43 -3.95 -1.57 -13.63
N LYS A 44 -4.87 -2.42 -14.08
CA LYS A 44 -6.30 -2.16 -13.98
C LYS A 44 -6.75 -2.07 -12.51
N ALA A 45 -6.39 -3.04 -11.69
CA ALA A 45 -6.78 -3.04 -10.29
C ALA A 45 -5.74 -3.66 -9.33
N LEU A 46 -5.75 -3.16 -8.09
CA LEU A 46 -5.12 -3.79 -6.93
C LEU A 46 -6.20 -4.18 -5.93
N HIS A 47 -6.26 -5.47 -5.61
CA HIS A 47 -7.10 -5.98 -4.54
C HIS A 47 -6.24 -6.10 -3.28
N VAL A 48 -6.64 -5.43 -2.20
CA VAL A 48 -6.00 -5.52 -0.89
C VAL A 48 -6.98 -6.16 0.08
N TYR A 49 -6.62 -7.31 0.62
CA TYR A 49 -7.38 -8.06 1.61
C TYR A 49 -6.79 -7.74 2.98
N ALA A 50 -7.47 -6.87 3.72
CA ALA A 50 -6.88 -6.20 4.88
C ALA A 50 -7.59 -6.49 6.21
N GLY A 51 -8.71 -7.22 6.19
CA GLY A 51 -9.42 -7.58 7.42
C GLY A 51 -9.79 -6.34 8.26
N GLU A 52 -9.36 -6.34 9.51
CA GLU A 52 -9.55 -5.24 10.47
C GLU A 52 -8.81 -3.95 10.05
N HIS A 53 -7.77 -4.05 9.22
CA HIS A 53 -7.01 -2.91 8.71
C HIS A 53 -7.64 -2.24 7.48
N ALA A 54 -8.82 -2.68 7.02
CA ALA A 54 -9.44 -2.18 5.80
C ALA A 54 -9.65 -0.65 5.81
N GLU A 55 -10.09 -0.06 6.92
CA GLU A 55 -10.28 1.40 7.00
C GLU A 55 -8.94 2.16 6.94
N LEU A 56 -7.88 1.58 7.51
CA LEU A 56 -6.54 2.16 7.40
C LEU A 56 -6.03 2.12 5.96
N VAL A 57 -6.23 1.00 5.25
CA VAL A 57 -5.84 0.88 3.84
C VAL A 57 -6.60 1.86 2.95
N LYS A 58 -7.90 2.06 3.21
CA LYS A 58 -8.69 3.05 2.48
C LYS A 58 -8.14 4.46 2.63
N ALA A 59 -7.59 4.81 3.80
CA ALA A 59 -7.06 6.15 4.06
C ALA A 59 -5.86 6.51 3.17
N PHE A 60 -5.12 5.53 2.64
CA PHE A 60 -3.97 5.75 1.73
C PHE A 60 -4.17 5.11 0.34
N ALA A 61 -5.41 4.75 -0.02
CA ALA A 61 -5.69 4.07 -1.29
C ALA A 61 -5.30 4.92 -2.52
N ASP A 62 -5.41 6.24 -2.44
CA ASP A 62 -5.02 7.15 -3.52
C ASP A 62 -3.49 7.21 -3.68
N ASP A 63 -2.72 7.07 -2.59
CA ASP A 63 -1.27 6.96 -2.65
C ASP A 63 -0.84 5.67 -3.37
N LEU A 64 -1.58 4.57 -3.16
CA LEU A 64 -1.36 3.32 -3.89
C LEU A 64 -1.58 3.52 -5.40
N LYS A 65 -2.71 4.14 -5.78
CA LYS A 65 -3.03 4.45 -7.18
C LYS A 65 -1.94 5.29 -7.84
N GLY A 66 -1.58 6.40 -7.20
CA GLY A 66 -0.59 7.35 -7.71
C GLY A 66 0.82 6.74 -7.82
N THR A 67 1.26 6.03 -6.78
CA THR A 67 2.62 5.50 -6.68
C THR A 67 2.86 4.30 -7.60
N LEU A 68 1.85 3.46 -7.80
CA LEU A 68 1.97 2.19 -8.53
C LEU A 68 1.36 2.23 -9.93
N ARG A 69 0.73 3.35 -10.32
CA ARG A 69 -0.02 3.53 -11.58
C ARG A 69 -1.14 2.50 -11.70
N ILE A 70 -2.04 2.54 -10.74
CA ILE A 70 -3.18 1.63 -10.67
C ILE A 70 -4.46 2.44 -10.85
N ASP A 71 -5.37 1.95 -11.70
CA ASP A 71 -6.61 2.66 -11.97
C ASP A 71 -7.58 2.53 -10.78
N GLU A 72 -7.77 1.31 -10.27
CA GLU A 72 -8.67 1.02 -9.15
C GLU A 72 -8.01 0.26 -8.00
N VAL A 73 -8.39 0.60 -6.76
CA VAL A 73 -7.95 -0.12 -5.55
C VAL A 73 -9.19 -0.61 -4.84
N PHE A 74 -9.31 -1.93 -4.71
CA PHE A 74 -10.38 -2.59 -3.98
C PHE A 74 -9.87 -3.06 -2.63
N VAL A 75 -10.48 -2.58 -1.55
CA VAL A 75 -10.15 -2.99 -0.18
C VAL A 75 -11.21 -3.95 0.33
N HIS A 76 -10.79 -5.18 0.62
CA HIS A 76 -11.65 -6.27 1.09
C HIS A 76 -11.43 -6.51 2.58
N THR A 77 -12.53 -6.69 3.32
CA THR A 77 -12.51 -7.07 4.74
C THR A 77 -12.40 -8.58 4.95
N ARG A 78 -12.51 -9.38 3.89
CA ARG A 78 -12.47 -10.85 3.92
C ARG A 78 -11.83 -11.39 2.65
N GLY A 79 -11.28 -12.59 2.75
CA GLY A 79 -10.59 -13.27 1.65
C GLY A 79 -9.08 -13.21 1.80
N GLU A 80 -8.38 -13.81 0.84
CA GLU A 80 -6.92 -13.85 0.78
C GLU A 80 -6.48 -13.60 -0.66
N GLY A 81 -5.49 -12.73 -0.83
CA GLY A 81 -4.86 -12.43 -2.10
C GLY A 81 -3.81 -13.47 -2.49
N GLN A 82 -3.22 -13.27 -3.66
CA GLN A 82 -2.17 -14.15 -4.20
C GLN A 82 -0.86 -14.05 -3.42
N ARG A 83 -0.61 -12.92 -2.75
CA ARG A 83 0.66 -12.62 -2.09
C ARG A 83 0.44 -11.96 -0.75
N LYS A 84 1.18 -12.38 0.28
CA LYS A 84 1.17 -11.73 1.60
C LYS A 84 2.10 -10.53 1.61
N VAL A 85 1.75 -9.51 2.36
CA VAL A 85 2.65 -8.39 2.68
C VAL A 85 3.61 -8.90 3.78
N PRO A 86 4.93 -9.00 3.53
CA PRO A 86 5.85 -9.66 4.46
C PRO A 86 5.87 -9.05 5.87
N GLU A 87 5.79 -7.72 5.95
CA GLU A 87 5.81 -6.97 7.20
C GLU A 87 4.45 -7.01 7.94
N PHE A 88 3.37 -7.35 7.23
CA PHE A 88 1.99 -7.45 7.73
C PHE A 88 1.32 -8.72 7.15
N PRO A 89 1.69 -9.94 7.60
CA PRO A 89 1.26 -11.20 6.99
C PRO A 89 -0.25 -11.47 7.02
N GLU A 90 -0.99 -10.74 7.84
CA GLU A 90 -2.45 -10.70 7.89
C GLU A 90 -3.08 -9.97 6.70
N ILE A 91 -2.27 -9.20 5.96
CA ILE A 91 -2.66 -8.49 4.75
C ILE A 91 -2.12 -9.21 3.52
N SER A 92 -2.96 -9.33 2.52
CA SER A 92 -2.57 -9.93 1.23
C SER A 92 -3.09 -9.13 0.05
N ILE A 93 -2.43 -9.28 -1.09
CA ILE A 93 -2.70 -8.51 -2.30
C ILE A 93 -2.82 -9.41 -3.53
N SER A 94 -3.57 -8.91 -4.52
CA SER A 94 -3.62 -9.46 -5.88
C SER A 94 -3.63 -8.33 -6.90
N LEU A 95 -2.87 -8.47 -7.98
CA LEU A 95 -2.93 -7.55 -9.12
C LEU A 95 -3.89 -8.10 -10.17
N GLU A 96 -4.74 -7.23 -10.69
CA GLU A 96 -5.54 -7.46 -11.90
C GLU A 96 -4.93 -6.61 -13.02
N VAL A 97 -4.28 -7.27 -13.98
CA VAL A 97 -3.65 -6.64 -15.15
C VAL A 97 -4.60 -6.48 -16.31
#